data_AF-A0A3S0QYI7-F1
#
_entry.id   AF-A0A3S0QYI7-F1
#
_cell.length_a   1.000
_cell.length_b   1.000
_cell.length_c   1.000
_cell.angle_alpha   90.00
_cell.angle_beta   90.00
_cell.angle_gamma   90.00
#
_symmetry.space_group_name_H-M   'P 1'
#
loop_
_entity.id
_entity.type
_entity.pdbx_description
1 polymer ?
#
loop_
_entity_poly.entity_id
_entity_poly.type
_entity_poly.pdbx_seq_one_letter_code
_entity_poly.pdbx_strand_id
1 'polypeptide(L)'
;MPDPTTTSRYRKPGLLLALTPVVLTLLVLGIQLFYFDDFTPHIPLAIGLAITSLVGIRLGFRWKRIEEGIFHVIHVSLPSVSVLICVGMIIGVWIASGTVPTLIYYGLTLLSPAVFLAAAMLLCSVVSVSLGTSWGTVGTVGLALMGIGAGFEIPMYW
;
A
#
# COMPACT_ATOMS: atom_id res chain seq x y z
N MET A 1 32.41 -19.54 -29.99
CA MET A 1 32.67 -18.23 -30.61
C MET A 1 31.93 -17.19 -29.78
N PRO A 2 32.60 -16.34 -29.00
CA PRO A 2 31.94 -15.37 -28.13
C PRO A 2 31.71 -14.07 -28.90
N ASP A 3 30.44 -13.71 -29.12
CA ASP A 3 30.09 -12.43 -29.77
C ASP A 3 29.98 -11.28 -28.75
N PRO A 4 30.32 -10.04 -29.17
CA PRO A 4 30.84 -9.00 -28.30
C PRO A 4 29.76 -7.98 -27.87
N THR A 5 29.83 -7.58 -26.59
CA THR A 5 29.58 -6.21 -26.12
C THR A 5 28.38 -5.42 -26.70
N THR A 6 27.15 -5.92 -26.58
CA THR A 6 25.97 -5.03 -26.61
C THR A 6 25.82 -4.29 -25.28
N THR A 7 26.69 -3.29 -25.06
CA THR A 7 26.46 -2.26 -24.06
C THR A 7 25.28 -1.42 -24.52
N SER A 8 24.07 -1.91 -24.29
CA SER A 8 22.85 -1.15 -24.50
C SER A 8 22.89 0.04 -23.55
N ARG A 9 23.34 1.18 -24.10
CA ARG A 9 23.40 2.48 -23.44
C ARG A 9 21.96 2.98 -23.27
N TYR A 10 21.24 2.36 -22.34
CA TYR A 10 19.90 2.78 -21.96
C TYR A 10 19.99 4.21 -21.47
N ARG A 11 19.39 5.12 -22.24
CA ARG A 11 19.19 6.49 -21.82
C ARG A 11 18.38 6.42 -20.54
N LYS A 12 18.98 6.77 -19.40
CA LYS A 12 18.25 6.93 -18.15
C LYS A 12 17.08 7.86 -18.48
N PRO A 13 15.81 7.44 -18.27
CA PRO A 13 14.69 8.34 -18.44
C PRO A 13 15.02 9.60 -17.63
N GLY A 14 14.82 10.78 -18.21
CA GLY A 14 14.87 12.00 -17.40
C GLY A 14 13.91 11.82 -16.23
N LEU A 15 14.21 12.43 -15.07
CA LEU A 15 13.39 12.29 -13.87
C LEU A 15 11.90 12.56 -14.16
N LEU A 16 11.63 13.52 -15.07
CA LEU A 16 10.31 13.83 -15.63
C LEU A 16 9.63 12.64 -16.34
N LEU A 17 10.35 11.85 -17.12
CA LEU A 17 9.80 10.68 -17.83
C LEU A 17 9.57 9.47 -16.90
N ALA A 18 10.38 9.33 -15.85
CA ALA A 18 10.14 8.32 -14.82
C ALA A 18 8.92 8.66 -13.94
N LEU A 19 8.68 9.96 -13.70
CA LEU A 19 7.55 10.43 -12.92
C LEU A 19 6.22 10.37 -13.67
N THR A 20 6.21 10.57 -15.00
CA THR A 20 4.99 10.57 -15.82
C THR A 20 4.04 9.40 -15.57
N PRO A 21 4.48 8.12 -15.62
CA PRO A 21 3.57 7.00 -15.38
C PRO A 21 3.01 6.99 -13.95
N VAL A 22 3.80 7.39 -12.95
CA VAL A 22 3.39 7.46 -11.53
C VAL A 22 2.34 8.55 -11.30
N VAL A 23 2.60 9.76 -11.80
CA VAL A 23 1.65 10.88 -11.66
C VAL A 23 0.36 10.59 -12.43
N LEU A 24 0.48 9.99 -13.62
CA LEU A 24 -0.67 9.66 -14.43
C LEU A 24 -1.52 8.53 -13.81
N THR A 25 -0.89 7.54 -13.16
CA THR A 25 -1.63 6.55 -12.36
C THR A 25 -2.35 7.21 -11.19
N LEU A 26 -1.67 8.11 -10.46
CA LEU A 26 -2.28 8.85 -9.36
C LEU A 26 -3.49 9.67 -9.82
N LEU A 27 -3.39 10.33 -10.98
CA LEU A 27 -4.47 11.12 -11.57
C LEU A 27 -5.66 10.25 -11.98
N VAL A 28 -5.42 9.12 -12.65
CA VAL A 28 -6.49 8.18 -13.01
C VAL A 28 -7.19 7.66 -11.76
N LEU A 29 -6.43 7.33 -10.71
CA LEU A 29 -6.98 6.87 -9.44
C LEU A 29 -7.78 7.97 -8.74
N GLY A 30 -7.30 9.22 -8.75
CA GLY A 30 -8.02 10.37 -8.22
C GLY A 30 -9.30 10.68 -8.98
N ILE A 31 -9.27 10.67 -10.32
CA ILE A 31 -10.47 10.89 -11.14
C ILE A 31 -11.52 9.82 -10.87
N GLN A 32 -11.10 8.55 -10.72
CA GLN A 32 -12.02 7.46 -10.42
C GLN A 32 -12.70 7.64 -9.06
N LEU A 33 -11.94 8.05 -8.04
CA LEU A 33 -12.45 8.25 -6.70
C LEU A 33 -13.41 9.44 -6.59
N PHE A 34 -13.12 10.54 -7.31
CA PHE A 34 -13.96 11.76 -7.27
C PHE A 34 -15.17 11.74 -8.22
N TYR A 35 -15.11 10.99 -9.34
CA TYR A 35 -16.18 11.02 -10.35
C TYR A 35 -17.08 9.78 -10.32
N PHE A 36 -16.53 8.61 -9.98
CA PHE A 36 -17.28 7.36 -9.97
C PHE A 36 -17.72 6.92 -8.57
N ASP A 37 -17.21 7.56 -7.50
CA ASP A 37 -17.46 7.20 -6.09
C ASP A 37 -17.17 5.71 -5.77
N ASP A 38 -16.45 5.05 -6.67
CA ASP A 38 -16.24 3.62 -6.66
C ASP A 38 -14.81 3.34 -6.20
N PHE A 39 -14.69 2.74 -5.01
CA PHE A 39 -13.41 2.45 -4.37
C PHE A 39 -12.68 1.23 -4.96
N THR A 40 -13.10 0.72 -6.13
CA THR A 40 -12.48 -0.45 -6.77
C THR A 40 -11.12 -0.09 -7.38
N PRO A 41 -9.99 -0.42 -6.73
CA PRO A 41 -8.68 0.05 -7.16
C PRO A 41 -8.15 -0.74 -8.37
N HIS A 42 -8.79 -1.84 -8.73
CA HIS A 42 -8.36 -2.74 -9.80
C HIS A 42 -8.34 -2.07 -11.18
N ILE A 43 -9.36 -1.27 -11.50
CA ILE A 43 -9.51 -0.61 -12.80
C ILE A 43 -8.42 0.47 -13.01
N PRO A 44 -8.20 1.42 -12.07
CA PRO A 44 -7.13 2.40 -12.19
C PRO A 44 -5.75 1.75 -12.27
N LEU A 45 -5.51 0.66 -11.53
CA LEU A 45 -4.23 -0.05 -11.54
C LEU A 45 -3.97 -0.73 -12.89
N ALA A 46 -4.98 -1.36 -13.48
CA ALA A 46 -4.88 -2.00 -14.79
C ALA A 46 -4.59 -0.95 -15.89
N ILE A 47 -5.32 0.17 -15.88
CA ILE A 47 -5.08 1.30 -16.79
C ILE A 47 -3.68 1.87 -16.57
N GLY A 48 -3.28 2.02 -15.32
CA GLY A 48 -1.96 2.46 -14.93
C GLY A 48 -0.82 1.61 -15.47
N LEU A 49 -0.96 0.29 -15.35
CA LEU A 49 -0.03 -0.68 -15.88
C LEU A 49 0.02 -0.61 -17.42
N ALA A 50 -1.14 -0.47 -18.07
CA ALA A 50 -1.23 -0.31 -19.52
C ALA A 50 -0.51 0.96 -20.00
N ILE A 51 -0.72 2.09 -19.32
CA ILE A 51 -0.06 3.35 -19.68
C ILE A 51 1.45 3.27 -19.39
N THR A 52 1.86 2.70 -18.26
CA THR A 52 3.27 2.50 -17.92
C THR A 52 3.97 1.63 -18.97
N SER A 53 3.29 0.57 -19.42
CA SER A 53 3.79 -0.30 -20.50
C SER A 53 3.90 0.45 -21.83
N LEU A 54 2.91 1.28 -22.16
CA LEU A 54 2.92 2.09 -23.38
C LEU A 54 4.04 3.14 -23.38
N VAL A 55 4.28 3.80 -22.25
CA VAL A 55 5.40 4.75 -22.07
C VAL A 55 6.74 4.01 -22.17
N GLY A 56 6.85 2.81 -21.58
CA GLY A 56 8.04 1.96 -21.70
C GLY A 56 8.36 1.58 -23.15
N ILE A 57 7.35 1.17 -23.92
CA ILE A 57 7.52 0.87 -25.36
C ILE A 57 7.95 2.12 -26.13
N ARG A 58 7.34 3.28 -25.87
CA ARG A 58 7.74 4.55 -26.52
C ARG A 58 9.16 4.99 -26.17
N LEU A 59 9.70 4.57 -25.03
CA LEU A 59 11.10 4.80 -24.65
C LEU A 59 12.09 3.85 -25.31
N GLY A 60 11.61 2.88 -26.10
CA GLY A 60 12.44 1.86 -26.74
C GLY A 60 12.79 0.68 -25.83
N PHE A 61 12.12 0.50 -24.70
CA PHE A 61 12.26 -0.73 -23.92
C PHE A 61 11.65 -1.91 -24.70
N ARG A 62 12.39 -3.01 -24.77
CA ARG A 62 11.87 -4.27 -25.33
C ARG A 62 10.77 -4.82 -24.41
N TRP A 63 9.69 -5.35 -25.00
CA TRP A 63 8.57 -5.97 -24.28
C TRP A 63 9.03 -6.95 -23.19
N LYS A 64 10.01 -7.81 -23.52
CA LYS A 64 10.59 -8.79 -22.59
C LYS A 64 11.10 -8.17 -21.27
N ARG A 65 11.62 -6.95 -21.31
CA ARG A 65 12.11 -6.25 -20.10
C ARG A 65 10.98 -5.66 -19.26
N ILE A 66 9.87 -5.26 -19.90
CA ILE A 66 8.66 -4.82 -19.20
C ILE A 66 8.07 -6.03 -18.45
N GLU A 67 7.96 -7.17 -19.13
CA GLU A 67 7.50 -8.44 -18.55
C GLU A 67 8.39 -8.90 -17.38
N GLU A 68 9.71 -8.92 -17.56
CA GLU A 68 10.66 -9.22 -16.48
C GLU A 68 10.51 -8.26 -15.28
N GLY A 69 10.23 -6.98 -15.53
CA GLY A 69 9.94 -6.00 -14.49
C GLY A 69 8.66 -6.32 -13.70
N ILE A 70 7.59 -6.72 -14.39
CA ILE A 70 6.33 -7.14 -13.76
C ILE A 70 6.55 -8.38 -12.89
N PHE A 71 7.22 -9.41 -13.42
CA PHE A 71 7.54 -10.61 -12.64
C PHE A 71 8.43 -10.30 -11.43
N HIS A 72 9.41 -9.41 -11.57
CA HIS A 72 10.24 -8.98 -10.46
C HIS A 72 9.41 -8.35 -9.33
N VAL A 73 8.47 -7.45 -9.67
CA VAL A 73 7.56 -6.84 -8.68
C VAL A 73 6.69 -7.89 -7.99
N ILE A 74 6.13 -8.83 -8.74
CA ILE A 74 5.36 -9.95 -8.17
C ILE A 74 6.23 -10.72 -7.16
N HIS A 75 7.44 -11.11 -7.54
CA HIS A 75 8.35 -11.84 -6.66
C HIS A 75 8.75 -11.06 -5.40
N VAL A 76 9.00 -9.76 -5.51
CA VAL A 76 9.33 -8.90 -4.35
C VAL A 76 8.13 -8.70 -3.42
N SER A 77 6.90 -8.74 -3.95
CA SER A 77 5.68 -8.57 -3.17
C SER A 77 5.21 -9.83 -2.44
N LEU A 78 5.59 -11.03 -2.90
CA LEU A 78 5.18 -12.31 -2.31
C LEU A 78 5.46 -12.41 -0.79
N PRO A 79 6.65 -12.06 -0.27
CA PRO A 79 6.91 -12.07 1.17
C PRO A 79 5.97 -11.17 1.96
N SER A 80 5.68 -9.97 1.45
CA SER A 80 4.77 -9.03 2.11
C SER A 80 3.34 -9.57 2.21
N VAL A 81 2.85 -10.20 1.13
CA VAL A 81 1.52 -10.85 1.11
C VAL A 81 1.45 -11.98 2.14
N SER A 82 2.48 -12.82 2.24
CA SER A 82 2.53 -13.88 3.25
C SER A 82 2.47 -13.34 4.68
N VAL A 83 3.18 -12.24 4.97
CA VAL A 83 3.11 -11.58 6.29
C VAL A 83 1.71 -11.02 6.55
N LEU A 84 1.08 -10.37 5.57
CA LEU A 84 -0.29 -9.84 5.68
C LEU A 84 -1.30 -10.96 5.99
N ILE A 85 -1.16 -12.14 5.37
CA ILE A 85 -2.00 -13.31 5.67
C ILE A 85 -1.80 -13.77 7.11
N CYS A 86 -0.56 -13.92 7.57
CA CYS A 86 -0.26 -14.31 8.95
C CYS A 86 -0.81 -13.32 9.98
N VAL A 87 -0.62 -12.01 9.75
CA VAL A 87 -1.16 -10.96 10.60
C VAL A 87 -2.69 -11.01 10.64
N GLY A 88 -3.34 -11.19 9.48
CA GLY A 88 -4.79 -11.35 9.41
C GLY A 88 -5.29 -12.55 10.22
N MET A 89 -4.62 -13.70 10.15
CA MET A 89 -4.96 -14.87 10.95
C MET A 89 -4.82 -14.60 12.46
N ILE A 90 -3.73 -13.95 12.89
CA ILE A 90 -3.50 -13.61 14.31
C ILE A 90 -4.60 -12.70 14.83
N ILE A 91 -4.97 -11.67 14.08
CA ILE A 91 -6.03 -10.73 14.45
C ILE A 91 -7.37 -11.45 14.53
N GLY A 92 -7.68 -12.32 13.55
CA GLY A 92 -8.89 -13.14 13.58
C GLY A 92 -8.98 -13.99 14.85
N VAL A 93 -7.88 -14.63 15.25
CA VAL A 93 -7.80 -15.41 16.50
C VAL A 93 -8.00 -14.52 17.72
N TRP A 94 -7.42 -13.32 17.75
CA TRP A 94 -7.56 -12.40 18.89
C TRP A 94 -8.96 -11.79 19.03
N ILE A 95 -9.65 -11.58 17.91
CA ILE A 95 -11.05 -11.17 17.92
C ILE A 95 -11.90 -12.33 18.46
N ALA A 96 -11.67 -13.55 17.97
CA ALA A 96 -12.40 -14.73 18.45
C ALA A 96 -12.14 -15.05 19.94
N SER A 97 -10.92 -14.81 20.44
CA SER A 97 -10.57 -15.02 21.85
C SER A 97 -11.03 -13.90 22.79
N GLY A 98 -11.58 -12.80 22.26
CA GLY A 98 -11.98 -11.65 23.06
C GLY A 98 -10.82 -10.74 23.51
N THR A 99 -9.59 -11.01 23.06
CA THR A 99 -8.41 -10.19 23.40
C THR A 99 -8.52 -8.78 22.78
N VAL A 100 -8.97 -8.68 21.53
CA VAL A 100 -9.19 -7.36 20.89
C VAL A 100 -10.32 -6.58 21.56
N PRO A 101 -11.52 -7.14 21.81
CA PRO A 101 -12.59 -6.47 22.56
C PRO A 101 -12.18 -5.99 23.96
N THR A 102 -11.40 -6.78 24.70
CA THR A 102 -10.93 -6.39 26.04
C THR A 102 -9.91 -5.25 25.97
N LEU A 103 -9.00 -5.26 24.99
CA LEU A 103 -8.11 -4.13 24.71
C LEU A 103 -8.88 -2.86 24.35
N ILE A 104 -9.99 -2.97 23.60
CA ILE A 104 -10.85 -1.84 23.28
C ILE A 104 -11.49 -1.28 24.55
N TYR A 105 -12.08 -2.13 25.40
CA TYR A 105 -12.70 -1.72 26.65
C TYR A 105 -11.72 -0.97 27.57
N TYR A 106 -10.50 -1.49 27.75
CA TYR A 106 -9.47 -0.82 28.52
C TYR A 106 -8.95 0.45 27.84
N GLY A 107 -8.85 0.47 26.51
CA GLY A 107 -8.48 1.65 25.74
C GLY A 107 -9.45 2.82 25.95
N LEU A 108 -10.76 2.53 25.97
CA LEU A 108 -11.81 3.52 26.22
C LEU A 108 -11.78 4.09 27.65
N THR A 109 -11.31 3.32 28.63
CA THR A 109 -11.18 3.77 30.02
C THR A 109 -9.86 4.52 30.28
N LEU A 110 -8.80 4.21 29.54
CA LEU A 110 -7.47 4.78 29.75
C LEU A 110 -7.20 6.04 28.91
N LEU A 111 -7.80 6.14 27.70
CA LEU A 111 -7.61 7.28 26.79
C LEU A 111 -8.84 8.19 26.77
N SER A 112 -8.62 9.51 26.79
CA SER A 112 -9.68 10.46 26.47
C SER A 112 -9.81 10.62 24.95
N PRO A 113 -11.03 10.84 24.42
CA PRO A 113 -11.26 10.99 22.98
C PRO A 113 -10.41 12.10 22.34
N ALA A 114 -10.08 13.14 23.11
CA ALA A 114 -9.32 14.30 22.65
C ALA A 114 -7.83 13.99 22.36
N VAL A 115 -7.21 13.05 23.08
CA VAL A 115 -5.79 12.69 22.88
C VAL A 115 -5.61 11.42 22.03
N PHE A 116 -6.69 10.68 21.79
CA PHE A 116 -6.69 9.40 21.09
C PHE A 116 -6.08 9.50 19.69
N LEU A 117 -6.52 10.45 18.87
CA LEU A 117 -6.02 10.64 17.50
C LEU A 117 -4.52 10.97 17.45
N ALA A 118 -4.04 11.81 18.37
CA ALA A 118 -2.63 12.17 18.46
C ALA A 118 -1.76 10.97 18.91
N ALA A 119 -2.25 10.19 19.88
CA ALA A 119 -1.58 8.97 20.34
C ALA A 119 -1.57 7.89 19.24
N ALA A 120 -2.68 7.71 18.53
CA ALA A 120 -2.81 6.79 17.40
C ALA A 120 -1.82 7.14 16.27
N MET A 121 -1.70 8.41 15.91
CA MET A 121 -0.74 8.88 14.91
C MET A 121 0.71 8.58 15.33
N LEU A 122 1.09 8.88 16.58
CA LEU A 122 2.44 8.61 17.09
C LEU A 122 2.74 7.11 17.14
N LEU A 123 1.80 6.29 17.61
CA LEU A 123 1.94 4.83 17.62
C LEU A 123 2.11 4.28 16.20
N CYS A 124 1.25 4.68 15.26
CA CYS A 124 1.38 4.29 13.85
C CYS A 124 2.72 4.73 13.26
N SER A 125 3.22 5.93 13.60
CA SER A 125 4.53 6.38 13.13
C SER A 125 5.67 5.51 13.66
N VAL A 126 5.68 5.20 14.97
CA VAL A 126 6.72 4.36 15.58
C VAL A 126 6.68 2.96 14.99
N VAL A 127 5.49 2.35 14.91
CA VAL A 127 5.31 1.00 14.37
C VAL A 127 5.68 0.96 12.88
N SER A 128 5.34 1.99 12.10
CA SER A 128 5.71 2.05 10.69
C SER A 128 7.22 2.15 10.48
N VAL A 129 7.94 2.86 11.35
CA VAL A 129 9.41 2.91 11.29
C VAL A 129 10.00 1.55 11.69
N SER A 130 9.45 0.89 12.71
CA SER A 130 9.94 -0.41 13.16
C SER A 130 9.64 -1.56 12.19
N LEU A 131 8.45 -1.56 11.57
CA LEU A 131 7.98 -2.61 10.67
C LEU A 131 8.40 -2.36 9.20
N GLY A 132 8.83 -1.14 8.89
CA GLY A 132 9.36 -0.73 7.58
C GLY A 132 8.31 -0.63 6.46
N THR A 133 7.03 -0.92 6.74
CA THR A 133 5.94 -0.88 5.75
C THR A 133 4.65 -0.31 6.33
N SER A 134 3.94 0.50 5.54
CA SER A 134 2.63 1.04 5.93
C SER A 134 1.56 -0.04 6.03
N TRP A 135 1.53 -0.98 5.07
CA TRP A 135 0.55 -2.08 5.01
C TRP A 135 0.60 -2.99 6.23
N GLY A 136 1.80 -3.32 6.73
CA GLY A 136 1.94 -4.11 7.95
C GLY A 136 1.46 -3.36 9.20
N THR A 137 1.66 -2.04 9.24
CA THR A 137 1.26 -1.17 10.36
C THR A 137 -0.27 -1.05 10.47
N VAL A 138 -0.93 -0.86 9.32
CA VAL A 138 -2.40 -0.86 9.24
C VAL A 138 -2.96 -2.19 9.72
N GLY A 139 -2.34 -3.31 9.32
CA GLY A 139 -2.74 -4.64 9.75
C GLY A 139 -2.66 -4.83 11.27
N THR A 140 -1.52 -4.60 11.88
CA THR A 140 -1.30 -4.98 13.29
C THR A 140 -1.94 -4.03 14.31
N VAL A 141 -1.76 -2.73 14.15
CA VAL A 141 -2.17 -1.72 15.15
C VAL A 141 -3.30 -0.85 14.61
N GLY A 142 -3.32 -0.56 13.31
CA GLY A 142 -4.34 0.29 12.68
C GLY A 142 -5.76 -0.24 12.87
N LEU A 143 -6.01 -1.52 12.63
CA LEU A 143 -7.33 -2.14 12.83
C LEU A 143 -7.80 -2.09 14.29
N ALA A 144 -6.88 -2.31 15.25
CA ALA A 144 -7.20 -2.22 16.67
C ALA A 144 -7.58 -0.79 17.06
N LEU A 145 -6.82 0.21 16.59
CA LEU A 145 -7.13 1.62 16.79
C LEU A 145 -8.45 2.02 16.12
N MET A 146 -8.75 1.51 14.92
CA MET A 146 -10.06 1.74 14.29
C MET A 146 -11.21 1.19 15.14
N GLY A 147 -11.04 0.01 15.75
CA GLY A 147 -12.02 -0.54 16.69
C GLY A 147 -12.25 0.34 17.92
N ILE A 148 -11.18 0.91 18.50
CA ILE A 148 -11.29 1.86 19.62
C ILE A 148 -11.95 3.17 19.18
N GLY A 149 -11.54 3.71 18.02
CA GLY A 149 -12.10 4.94 17.46
C GLY A 149 -13.59 4.84 17.17
N ALA A 150 -14.04 3.70 16.65
CA ALA A 150 -15.47 3.41 16.48
C ALA A 150 -16.22 3.39 17.82
N GLY A 151 -15.59 2.89 18.89
CA GLY A 151 -16.14 2.93 20.26
C GLY A 151 -16.25 4.34 20.85
N PHE A 152 -15.44 5.29 20.38
CA PHE A 152 -15.55 6.72 20.72
C PHE A 152 -16.49 7.52 19.81
N GLU A 153 -17.24 6.84 18.91
CA GLU A 153 -18.08 7.46 17.87
C GLU A 153 -17.32 8.48 16.99
N ILE A 154 -16.00 8.29 16.82
CA ILE A 154 -15.20 9.11 15.91
C ILE A 154 -15.50 8.65 14.48
N PRO A 155 -15.94 9.55 13.57
CA PRO A 155 -16.27 9.15 12.20
C PRO A 155 -15.05 8.54 11.51
N MET A 156 -15.23 7.35 10.93
CA MET A 156 -14.21 6.70 10.08
C MET A 156 -14.06 7.39 8.71
N TYR A 157 -14.99 8.28 8.37
CA TYR A 157 -14.94 9.12 7.19
C TYR A 157 -14.76 10.58 7.65
N TRP A 158 -13.56 11.09 7.41
CA TRP A 158 -13.25 12.52 7.28
C TRP A 158 -12.29 12.65 6.12
#